data_AF-A0A2G6NQW0-F1
#
_entry.id   AF-A0A2G6NQW0-F1
#
_cell.length_a   1.000
_cell.length_b   1.000
_cell.length_c   1.000
_cell.angle_alpha   90.00
_cell.angle_beta   90.00
_cell.angle_gamma   90.00
#
_symmetry.space_group_name_H-M   'P 1'
#
loop_
_entity.id
_entity.type
_entity.pdbx_description
1 polymer ?
#
loop_
_entity_poly.entity_id
_entity_poly.type
_entity_poly.pdbx_seq_one_letter_code
_entity_poly.pdbx_strand_id
1 'polypeptide(L)' 'MKYTEITANQDLNTLLKDKEKQLFDLRVKQKTMQLKNTSELRFIKKDIARIKTAMNSEGKN' A
#
# COMPACT_ATOMS: atom_id res chain seq x y z
N MET A 1 5.29 11.56 0.83
CA MET A 1 5.38 10.97 -0.52
C MET A 1 4.16 11.44 -1.31
N LYS A 2 4.36 12.29 -2.30
CA LYS A 2 3.30 12.76 -3.20
C LYS A 2 3.08 11.66 -4.25
N TYR A 3 1.92 11.00 -4.20
CA TYR A 3 1.53 9.98 -5.19
C TYR A 3 1.13 10.60 -6.55
N THR A 4 1.21 11.92 -6.68
CA THR A 4 0.88 12.68 -7.90
C THR A 4 1.96 12.62 -8.98
N GLU A 5 3.13 12.06 -8.68
CA GLU A 5 4.27 12.00 -9.61
C GLU A 5 4.48 10.61 -10.22
N ILE A 6 3.71 9.60 -9.80
CA ILE A 6 3.77 8.24 -10.37
C ILE A 6 2.70 8.16 -11.47
N THR A 7 3.03 8.72 -12.64
CA THR A 7 2.14 8.88 -13.81
C THR A 7 2.15 7.67 -14.75
N ALA A 8 2.47 6.47 -14.24
CA ALA A 8 2.49 5.25 -15.03
C ALA A 8 1.69 4.15 -14.32
N ASN A 9 0.63 3.69 -14.98
CA ASN A 9 -0.22 2.57 -14.52
C ASN A 9 0.56 1.29 -14.15
N GLN A 10 1.75 1.07 -14.74
CA GLN A 10 2.63 -0.05 -14.38
C GLN A 10 3.34 0.15 -13.03
N ASP A 11 3.73 1.38 -12.70
CA ASP A 11 4.42 1.68 -11.45
C ASP A 11 3.46 1.62 -10.25
N LEU A 12 2.22 2.07 -10.42
CA LEU A 12 1.18 1.96 -9.38
C LEU A 12 0.84 0.50 -9.05
N ASN A 13 0.73 -0.37 -10.06
CA ASN A 13 0.52 -1.80 -9.85
C ASN A 13 1.68 -2.47 -9.12
N THR A 14 2.92 -2.07 -9.46
CA THR A 14 4.13 -2.60 -8.81
C THR A 14 4.19 -2.15 -7.34
N LEU A 15 3.88 -0.88 -7.08
CA LEU A 15 3.82 -0.32 -5.73
C LEU A 15 2.71 -0.96 -4.88
N LEU A 16 1.56 -1.27 -5.50
CA LEU A 16 0.45 -1.98 -4.86
C LEU A 16 0.91 -3.36 -4.38
N LYS A 17 1.55 -4.14 -5.27
CA LYS A 17 2.07 -5.47 -4.93
C LYS A 17 3.10 -5.42 -3.80
N ASP A 18 4.01 -4.45 -3.83
CA ASP A 18 5.01 -4.27 -2.77
C ASP A 18 4.34 -3.96 -1.41
N LYS A 19 3.34 -3.07 -1.40
CA LYS A 19 2.58 -2.74 -0.18
C LYS A 19 1.72 -3.89 0.33
N GLU A 20 1.17 -4.72 -0.54
CA GLU A 20 0.46 -5.93 -0.16
C GLU A 20 1.39 -6.99 0.45
N LYS A 21 2.60 -7.13 -0.07
CA LYS A 21 3.64 -7.99 0.52
C LYS A 21 4.05 -7.49 1.91
N GLN A 22 4.29 -6.20 2.07
CA GLN A 22 4.56 -5.60 3.39
C GLN A 22 3.40 -5.81 4.38
N LEU A 23 2.15 -5.72 3.91
CA LEU A 23 0.98 -6.01 4.73
C LEU A 23 0.93 -7.49 5.17
N PHE A 24 1.29 -8.42 4.28
CA PHE A 24 1.38 -9.84 4.59
C PHE A 24 2.44 -10.10 5.66
N ASP A 25 3.65 -9.56 5.49
CA ASP A 25 4.73 -9.70 6.47
C ASP A 25 4.36 -9.12 7.83
N LEU A 26 3.70 -7.95 7.86
CA LEU A 26 3.21 -7.36 9.11
C LEU A 26 2.12 -8.20 9.76
N ARG A 27 1.23 -8.82 8.99
CA ARG A 27 0.20 -9.75 9.52
C ARG A 27 0.82 -11.01 10.09
N VAL A 28 1.86 -11.56 9.45
CA VAL A 28 2.62 -12.70 9.98
C VAL A 28 3.30 -12.30 11.30
N LYS A 29 4.01 -11.16 11.33
CA LYS A 29 4.62 -10.61 12.55
C LYS A 29 3.58 -10.39 13.66
N GLN A 30 2.39 -9.88 13.31
CA GLN A 30 1.28 -9.71 14.24
C GLN A 30 0.81 -11.05 14.82
N LYS A 31 0.64 -12.08 14.00
CA LYS A 31 0.27 -13.43 14.45
C LYS A 31 1.33 -14.06 15.34
N THR A 32 2.62 -13.82 15.06
CA THR A 32 3.72 -14.28 15.91
C THR A 32 3.89 -13.47 17.20
N MET A 33 3.03 -12.47 17.46
CA MET A 33 3.15 -11.53 18.58
C MET A 33 4.46 -10.72 18.61
N GLN A 34 5.22 -10.69 17.51
CA GLN A 34 6.48 -9.95 17.38
C GLN A 34 6.28 -8.53 16.85
N LEU A 35 5.03 -8.10 16.68
CA LEU A 35 4.73 -6.80 16.11
C LEU A 35 4.91 -5.70 17.16
N LYS A 36 6.04 -4.99 17.06
CA LYS A 36 6.37 -3.86 17.94
C LYS A 36 5.55 -2.59 17.64
N ASN A 37 5.08 -2.42 16.40
CA ASN A 37 4.40 -1.21 15.96
C ASN A 37 3.11 -1.52 15.19
N THR A 38 1.98 -1.47 15.89
CA THR A 38 0.65 -1.68 15.30
C THR A 38 0.21 -0.53 14.38
N SER A 39 0.83 0.65 14.51
CA SER A 39 0.53 1.81 13.68
C SER A 39 0.92 1.59 12.22
N GLU A 40 1.98 0.82 11.95
CA GLU A 40 2.43 0.49 10.59
C GLU A 40 1.34 -0.24 9.78
N LEU A 41 0.59 -1.14 10.40
CA LEU A 41 -0.57 -1.80 9.77
C LEU A 41 -1.61 -0.77 9.27
N ARG A 42 -1.85 0.29 10.04
CA ARG A 42 -2.80 1.34 9.67
C ARG A 42 -2.25 2.22 8.53
N PHE A 43 -0.96 2.53 8.54
CA PHE A 43 -0.33 3.29 7.47
C PHE A 43 -0.32 2.52 6.15
N ILE A 44 0.10 1.25 6.16
CA ILE A 44 0.13 0.43 4.94
C ILE A 44 -1.28 0.25 4.34
N LYS A 45 -2.31 0.03 5.17
CA LYS A 45 -3.70 -0.03 4.70
C LYS A 45 -4.14 1.29 4.03
N LYS A 46 -3.76 2.44 4.59
CA LYS A 46 -4.06 3.76 4.00
C LYS A 46 -3.32 3.98 2.69
N ASP A 47 -2.07 3.56 2.59
CA ASP A 47 -1.28 3.68 1.36
C ASP A 47 -1.87 2.82 0.23
N ILE A 48 -2.27 1.58 0.53
CA ILE A 48 -2.99 0.73 -0.43
C ILE A 48 -4.27 1.40 -0.91
N ALA A 49 -5.05 1.99 0.00
CA ALA A 49 -6.27 2.70 -0.36
C ALA A 49 -6.00 3.89 -1.29
N ARG A 50 -4.96 4.69 -0.99
CA ARG A 50 -4.55 5.83 -1.85
C ARG A 50 -4.10 5.39 -3.24
N ILE A 51 -3.32 4.31 -3.33
CA ILE A 51 -2.87 3.75 -4.61
C ILE A 51 -4.08 3.31 -5.44
N LYS A 52 -5.04 2.59 -4.82
CA LYS A 52 -6.28 2.18 -5.49
C LYS A 52 -7.12 3.38 -5.94
N THR A 53 -7.20 4.44 -5.13
CA THR A 53 -7.88 5.68 -5.51
C THR A 53 -7.19 6.36 -6.70
N ALA A 54 -5.86 6.44 -6.70
CA ALA A 54 -5.08 7.01 -7.80
C ALA A 54 -5.29 6.23 -9.11
N MET A 55 -5.24 4.89 -9.06
CA MET A 55 -5.54 4.03 -10.21
C MET A 55 -6.97 4.26 -10.74
N ASN A 56 -7.96 4.38 -9.85
CA ASN A 56 -9.34 4.61 -10.24
C ASN A 56 -9.58 6.04 -10.78
N SER A 57 -8.80 7.03 -10.33
CA SER A 57 -8.87 8.39 -10.89
C SER A 57 -8.25 8.47 -12.28
N GLU A 58 -7.22 7.68 -12.60
CA GLU A 58 -6.67 7.63 -13.97
C GLU A 58 -7.64 7.01 -14.98
N GLY A 59 -8.52 6.08 -14.54
CA GLY A 59 -9.54 5.48 -15.40
C GLY A 59 -10.77 6.37 -15.67
N LYS A 60 -10.81 7.61 -15.17
CA LYS A 60 -11.93 8.55 -15.33
C LYS A 60 -11.67 9.71 -16.30
N ASN A 61 -10.60 9.67 -17.10
CA ASN A 61 -10.33 10.65 -18.14
C ASN A 61 -10.59 10.07 -19.54
#